data_AF-A0A366EN04-F1
#
_entry.id   AF-A0A366EN04-F1
#
_cell.length_a   1.000
_cell.length_b   1.000
_cell.length_c   1.000
_cell.angle_alpha   90.00
_cell.angle_beta   90.00
_cell.angle_gamma   90.00
#
_symmetry.space_group_name_H-M   'P 1'
#
loop_
_entity.id
_entity.type
_entity.pdbx_description
1 polymer ?
#
loop_
_entity_poly.entity_id
_entity_poly.type
_entity_poly.pdbx_seq_one_letter_code
_entity_poly.pdbx_strand_id
1 'polypeptide(L)'
;MTDEKSSPATPVDLTWAYPGKYFYLASPYSKWAEGIDDAAHVIAKVAGKLIRQGLPVFSPIAHSHTVARAAAIDPYSHEIWLAADKPIFEGAAGMIVAALPGWRESFGIGEEVKWCREHDKPVWLLDVETLTLAAL
;
A
#
# COMPACT_ATOMS: atom_id res chain seq x y z
N MET A 1 -17.61 14.53 -25.24
CA MET A 1 -18.51 13.37 -25.15
C MET A 1 -17.62 12.14 -25.21
N THR A 2 -17.18 11.54 -24.12
CA THR A 2 -17.82 11.31 -22.82
C THR A 2 -16.96 11.80 -21.66
N ASP A 3 -17.57 12.60 -20.77
CA ASP A 3 -17.02 12.83 -19.43
C ASP A 3 -17.13 11.52 -18.65
N GLU A 4 -15.99 10.88 -18.43
CA GLU A 4 -15.85 9.76 -17.52
C GLU A 4 -16.07 10.30 -16.11
N LYS A 5 -17.30 10.14 -15.60
CA LYS A 5 -17.67 10.54 -14.24
C LYS A 5 -16.86 9.69 -13.27
N SER A 6 -15.73 10.25 -12.83
CA SER A 6 -15.03 9.83 -11.62
C SER A 6 -16.05 9.65 -10.51
N SER A 7 -16.18 8.42 -10.02
CA SER A 7 -17.01 8.11 -8.83
C SER A 7 -16.57 8.99 -7.67
N PRO A 8 -17.49 9.53 -6.86
CA PRO A 8 -17.10 10.40 -5.75
C PRO A 8 -16.19 9.64 -4.79
N ALA A 9 -15.02 10.22 -4.53
CA ALA A 9 -14.11 9.80 -3.47
C ALA A 9 -14.91 9.60 -2.17
N THR A 10 -14.93 8.36 -1.67
CA THR A 10 -15.64 8.04 -0.42
C THR A 10 -14.66 8.22 0.74
N PRO A 11 -15.07 8.81 1.88
CA PRO A 11 -14.26 8.78 3.10
C PRO A 11 -13.80 7.35 3.42
N VAL A 12 -12.61 7.19 4.03
CA VAL A 12 -12.06 5.88 4.39
C VAL A 12 -13.00 5.14 5.35
N ASP A 13 -13.95 4.38 4.81
CA ASP A 13 -14.69 3.39 5.55
C ASP A 13 -14.94 2.15 4.69
N LEU A 14 -13.90 1.33 4.57
CA LEU A 14 -14.00 -0.04 4.05
C LEU A 14 -14.35 -1.04 5.17
N THR A 15 -14.47 -0.59 6.41
CA THR A 15 -14.50 -1.49 7.58
C THR A 15 -15.78 -2.29 7.65
N TRP A 16 -16.91 -1.68 7.26
CA TRP A 16 -18.21 -2.36 7.19
C TRP A 16 -18.26 -3.42 6.08
N ALA A 17 -17.54 -3.21 4.98
CA ALA A 17 -17.49 -4.14 3.86
C ALA A 17 -16.56 -5.35 4.15
N TYR A 18 -15.57 -5.16 5.03
CA TYR A 18 -14.54 -6.17 5.33
C TYR A 18 -14.29 -6.31 6.85
N PRO A 19 -15.28 -6.75 7.63
CA PRO A 19 -15.15 -6.86 9.08
C PRO A 19 -14.03 -7.84 9.47
N GLY A 20 -13.17 -7.41 10.39
CA GLY A 20 -12.05 -8.22 10.89
C GLY A 20 -10.94 -8.49 9.85
N LYS A 21 -10.89 -7.71 8.76
CA LYS A 21 -9.83 -7.78 7.75
C LYS A 21 -8.91 -6.56 7.79
N TYR A 22 -7.80 -6.66 7.08
CA TYR A 22 -6.85 -5.57 6.84
C TYR A 22 -6.57 -5.43 5.35
N PHE A 23 -6.08 -4.26 4.94
CA PHE A 23 -5.60 -4.01 3.59
C PHE A 23 -4.07 -3.92 3.55
N TYR A 24 -3.48 -4.38 2.46
CA TYR A 24 -2.05 -4.22 2.22
C TYR A 24 -1.78 -2.83 1.65
N LEU A 25 -0.92 -2.03 2.28
CA LEU A 25 -0.65 -0.64 1.91
C LEU A 25 0.66 -0.55 1.12
N ALA A 26 0.55 -0.57 -0.21
CA ALA A 26 1.66 -0.47 -1.13
C ALA A 26 2.13 0.97 -1.31
N SER A 27 3.46 1.17 -1.40
CA SER A 27 4.08 2.47 -1.64
C SER A 27 5.39 2.36 -2.41
N PRO A 28 5.82 3.43 -3.10
CA PRO A 28 7.19 3.52 -3.60
C PRO A 28 8.21 3.33 -2.47
N TYR A 29 9.37 2.77 -2.82
CA TYR A 29 10.49 2.59 -1.89
C TYR A 29 11.82 2.94 -2.53
N SER A 30 12.39 2.04 -3.33
CA SER A 30 13.70 2.23 -3.97
C SER A 30 13.73 3.35 -5.03
N LYS A 31 12.57 3.83 -5.47
CA LYS A 31 12.39 4.93 -6.42
C LYS A 31 12.00 6.25 -5.76
N TRP A 32 11.91 6.28 -4.44
CA TRP A 32 11.60 7.51 -3.70
C TRP A 32 12.78 8.48 -3.74
N ALA A 33 12.52 9.72 -4.19
CA ALA A 33 13.57 10.71 -4.42
C ALA A 33 14.32 11.11 -3.13
N GLU A 34 13.61 11.18 -2.01
CA GLU A 34 14.17 11.58 -0.71
C GLU A 34 14.84 10.40 0.04
N GLY A 35 14.94 9.23 -0.61
CA GLY A 35 15.62 8.05 -0.08
C GLY A 35 14.75 7.13 0.79
N ILE A 36 15.25 5.92 1.01
CA ILE A 36 14.46 4.83 1.61
C ILE A 36 14.04 5.07 3.06
N ASP A 37 14.81 5.82 3.83
CA ASP A 37 14.47 6.14 5.23
C ASP A 37 13.28 7.11 5.29
N ASP A 38 13.22 8.10 4.39
CA ASP A 38 12.06 8.99 4.28
C ASP A 38 10.83 8.26 3.72
N ALA A 39 11.02 7.40 2.72
CA ALA A 39 9.94 6.57 2.17
C ALA A 39 9.24 5.75 3.26
N ALA A 40 10.03 5.09 4.11
CA ALA A 40 9.53 4.31 5.25
C ALA A 40 8.80 5.17 6.29
N HIS A 41 9.34 6.35 6.59
CA HIS A 41 8.72 7.28 7.54
C HIS A 41 7.39 7.85 7.03
N VAL A 42 7.35 8.26 5.76
CA VAL A 42 6.15 8.80 5.12
C VAL A 42 5.05 7.75 5.09
N ILE A 43 5.34 6.53 4.64
CA ILE A 43 4.31 5.50 4.56
C ILE A 43 3.86 5.02 5.96
N ALA A 44 4.75 5.00 6.96
CA ALA A 44 4.36 4.74 8.34
C ALA A 44 3.37 5.80 8.87
N LYS A 45 3.58 7.08 8.55
CA LYS A 45 2.63 8.15 8.89
C LYS A 45 1.28 7.95 8.21
N VAL A 46 1.26 7.60 6.92
CA VAL A 46 0.03 7.32 6.18
C VAL A 46 -0.71 6.13 6.80
N ALA A 47 -0.01 5.03 7.07
CA ALA A 47 -0.58 3.86 7.75
C ALA A 47 -1.20 4.24 9.10
N GLY A 48 -0.48 5.04 9.91
CA GLY A 48 -0.99 5.52 11.20
C GLY A 48 -2.26 6.38 11.07
N LYS A 49 -2.38 7.20 10.02
CA LYS A 49 -3.60 7.99 9.75
C LYS A 49 -4.79 7.07 9.44
N LEU A 50 -4.62 6.07 8.58
CA LEU A 50 -5.67 5.11 8.22
C LEU A 50 -6.12 4.29 9.44
N ILE A 51 -5.16 3.79 10.23
CA ILE A 51 -5.45 3.04 11.46
C ILE A 51 -6.23 3.90 12.46
N ARG A 52 -5.88 5.18 12.61
CA ARG A 52 -6.63 6.13 13.46
C ARG A 52 -8.07 6.38 12.98
N GLN A 53 -8.33 6.19 11.69
CA GLN A 53 -9.68 6.25 11.12
C GLN A 53 -10.43 4.91 11.21
N GLY A 54 -9.84 3.90 11.84
CA GLY A 54 -10.45 2.59 12.03
C GLY A 54 -10.21 1.61 10.87
N LEU A 55 -9.47 2.00 9.83
CA LEU A 55 -9.11 1.09 8.73
C LEU A 55 -7.81 0.34 9.05
N PRO A 56 -7.85 -0.98 9.29
CA PRO A 56 -6.64 -1.75 9.55
C PRO A 56 -5.83 -1.91 8.27
N VAL A 57 -4.55 -1.57 8.33
CA VAL A 57 -3.62 -1.75 7.20
C VAL A 57 -2.31 -2.37 7.66
N PHE A 58 -1.68 -3.12 6.75
CA PHE A 58 -0.30 -3.57 6.87
C PHE A 58 0.55 -2.83 5.84
N SER A 59 1.60 -2.14 6.26
CA SER A 59 2.56 -1.50 5.36
C SER A 59 3.86 -2.30 5.32
N PRO A 60 4.16 -3.02 4.21
CA PRO A 60 5.38 -3.80 4.08
C PRO A 60 6.62 -2.94 4.23
N ILE A 61 6.64 -1.75 3.62
CA ILE A 61 7.79 -0.85 3.67
C ILE A 61 8.04 -0.33 5.09
N ALA A 62 7.00 0.07 5.82
CA ALA A 62 7.17 0.50 7.22
C ALA A 62 7.72 -0.63 8.11
N HIS A 63 7.25 -1.86 7.90
CA HIS A 63 7.69 -3.04 8.65
C HIS A 63 9.11 -3.46 8.26
N SER A 64 9.30 -3.83 7.00
CA SER A 64 10.50 -4.43 6.45
C SER A 64 11.70 -3.48 6.48
N HIS A 65 11.49 -2.17 6.31
CA HIS A 65 12.58 -1.20 6.46
C HIS A 65 13.17 -1.21 7.88
N THR A 66 12.34 -1.15 8.92
CA THR A 66 12.80 -1.19 10.31
C THR A 66 13.52 -2.50 10.63
N VAL A 67 12.96 -3.64 10.17
CA VAL A 67 13.60 -4.95 10.34
C VAL A 67 14.95 -5.01 9.64
N ALA A 68 15.03 -4.55 8.39
CA ALA A 68 16.26 -4.52 7.60
C ALA A 68 17.38 -3.76 8.32
N ARG A 69 17.07 -2.56 8.81
CA ARG A 69 18.03 -1.72 9.55
C ARG A 69 18.47 -2.36 10.86
N ALA A 70 17.53 -2.90 11.64
CA ALA A 70 17.82 -3.48 12.94
C ALA A 70 18.61 -4.79 12.87
N ALA A 71 18.39 -5.59 11.82
CA ALA A 71 19.00 -6.90 11.65
C ALA A 71 20.14 -6.93 10.60
N ALA A 72 20.53 -5.77 10.05
CA ALA A 72 21.54 -5.64 9.00
C ALA A 72 21.25 -6.51 7.75
N ILE A 73 19.98 -6.60 7.36
CA ILE A 73 19.53 -7.28 6.12
C ILE A 73 19.52 -6.26 4.98
N ASP A 74 19.93 -6.66 3.78
CA ASP A 74 19.85 -5.80 2.60
C ASP A 74 18.39 -5.40 2.31
N PRO A 75 18.03 -4.09 2.42
CA PRO A 75 16.67 -3.63 2.16
C PRO A 75 16.25 -3.76 0.69
N TYR A 76 17.17 -4.02 -0.24
CA TYR A 76 16.88 -4.19 -1.66
C TYR A 76 16.77 -5.66 -2.10
N SER A 77 16.96 -6.61 -1.19
CA SER A 77 16.87 -8.03 -1.52
C SER A 77 15.43 -8.47 -1.76
N HIS A 78 14.98 -8.42 -3.01
CA HIS A 78 13.65 -8.90 -3.41
C HIS A 78 13.41 -10.35 -3.01
N GLU A 79 14.42 -11.22 -3.07
CA GLU A 79 14.29 -12.63 -2.69
C GLU A 79 13.82 -12.80 -1.24
N ILE A 80 14.39 -12.02 -0.33
CA ILE A 80 14.06 -12.08 1.10
C ILE A 80 12.68 -11.43 1.34
N TRP A 81 12.50 -10.21 0.85
CA TRP A 81 11.33 -9.41 1.21
C TRP A 81 10.06 -9.88 0.50
N LEU A 82 10.12 -10.32 -0.76
CA LEU A 82 8.96 -10.90 -1.43
C LEU A 82 8.48 -12.18 -0.73
N ALA A 83 9.39 -13.05 -0.30
CA ALA A 83 9.03 -14.25 0.42
C ALA A 83 8.38 -13.94 1.78
N ALA A 84 8.87 -12.91 2.48
CA ALA A 84 8.33 -12.46 3.76
C ALA A 84 6.96 -11.77 3.63
N ASP A 85 6.80 -10.90 2.62
CA ASP A 85 5.61 -10.07 2.45
C ASP A 85 4.46 -10.84 1.78
N LYS A 86 4.75 -11.82 0.90
CA LYS A 86 3.75 -12.62 0.17
C LYS A 86 2.64 -13.22 1.02
N PRO A 87 2.89 -13.96 2.13
CA PRO A 87 1.79 -14.52 2.92
C PRO A 87 0.90 -13.45 3.56
N ILE A 88 1.45 -12.27 3.87
CA ILE A 88 0.71 -11.14 4.42
C ILE A 88 -0.13 -10.48 3.32
N PHE A 89 0.45 -10.28 2.15
CA PHE A 89 -0.25 -9.77 0.98
C PHE A 89 -1.42 -10.68 0.56
N GLU A 90 -1.20 -11.99 0.47
CA GLU A 90 -2.23 -12.97 0.12
C GLU A 90 -3.36 -13.02 1.15
N GLY A 91 -3.04 -12.81 2.43
CA GLY A 91 -4.00 -12.79 3.54
C GLY A 91 -4.83 -11.50 3.65
N ALA A 92 -4.42 -10.41 3.02
CA ALA A 92 -5.13 -9.13 3.06
C ALA A 92 -6.49 -9.21 2.33
N ALA A 93 -7.46 -8.40 2.73
CA ALA A 93 -8.73 -8.28 2.01
C ALA A 93 -8.53 -7.76 0.58
N GLY A 94 -7.52 -6.91 0.40
CA GLY A 94 -7.10 -6.36 -0.87
C GLY A 94 -5.93 -5.40 -0.66
N MET A 95 -5.68 -4.57 -1.65
CA MET A 95 -4.56 -3.64 -1.64
C MET A 95 -5.02 -2.18 -1.70
N ILE A 96 -4.28 -1.31 -1.03
CA ILE A 96 -4.36 0.12 -1.14
C ILE A 96 -3.01 0.62 -1.64
N VAL A 97 -3.00 1.32 -2.77
CA VAL A 97 -1.82 1.98 -3.32
C VAL A 97 -1.81 3.42 -2.82
N ALA A 98 -0.80 3.80 -2.04
CA ALA A 98 -0.59 5.19 -1.67
C ALA A 98 -0.18 5.99 -2.92
N ALA A 99 -0.95 7.03 -3.28
CA ALA A 99 -0.70 7.89 -4.43
C ALA A 99 0.48 8.85 -4.20
N LEU A 100 1.66 8.30 -3.90
CA LEU A 100 2.91 9.01 -3.69
C LEU A 100 3.70 9.08 -5.00
N PRO A 101 4.50 10.15 -5.24
CA PRO A 101 5.37 10.22 -6.41
C PRO A 101 6.15 8.93 -6.69
N GLY A 102 6.10 8.44 -7.94
CA GLY A 102 6.77 7.21 -8.35
C GLY A 102 5.94 5.92 -8.23
N TRP A 103 4.68 5.98 -7.76
CA TRP A 103 3.87 4.77 -7.59
C TRP A 103 3.51 4.09 -8.90
N ARG A 104 3.25 4.86 -9.97
CA ARG A 104 2.87 4.33 -11.29
C ARG A 104 4.04 3.62 -11.98
N GLU A 105 5.25 4.06 -11.68
CA GLU A 105 6.51 3.55 -12.25
C GLU A 105 7.09 2.38 -11.44
N SER A 106 6.49 2.07 -10.28
CA SER A 106 6.94 0.99 -9.42
C SER A 106 6.58 -0.36 -9.99
N PHE A 107 7.59 -1.11 -10.44
CA PHE A 107 7.44 -2.49 -10.91
C PHE A 107 6.73 -3.39 -9.89
N GLY A 108 7.12 -3.30 -8.61
CA GLY A 108 6.52 -4.10 -7.53
C GLY A 108 5.03 -3.83 -7.39
N ILE A 109 4.63 -2.56 -7.36
CA ILE A 109 3.21 -2.18 -7.29
C ILE A 109 2.46 -2.69 -8.52
N GLY A 110 3.05 -2.57 -9.71
CA GLY A 110 2.44 -3.08 -10.95
C GLY A 110 2.12 -4.58 -10.89
N GLU A 111 3.07 -5.39 -10.41
CA GLU A 111 2.89 -6.83 -10.24
C GLU A 111 1.85 -7.15 -9.15
N GLU A 112 1.86 -6.44 -8.03
CA GLU A 112 0.87 -6.60 -6.96
C GLU A 112 -0.56 -6.24 -7.43
N VAL A 113 -0.72 -5.16 -8.22
CA VAL A 113 -2.00 -4.77 -8.83
C VAL A 113 -2.49 -5.87 -9.76
N LYS A 114 -1.62 -6.38 -10.63
CA LYS A 114 -1.95 -7.47 -11.55
C LYS A 114 -2.40 -8.71 -10.80
N TRP A 115 -1.65 -9.12 -9.78
CA TRP A 115 -1.99 -10.27 -8.96
C TRP A 115 -3.35 -10.11 -8.26
N CYS A 116 -3.64 -8.93 -7.67
CA CYS A 116 -4.93 -8.67 -7.05
C CYS A 116 -6.09 -8.84 -8.04
N ARG A 117 -5.94 -8.32 -9.27
CA ARG A 117 -6.95 -8.44 -10.32
C ARG A 117 -7.18 -9.89 -10.76
N GLU A 118 -6.11 -10.68 -10.84
CA GLU A 118 -6.20 -12.11 -11.18
C GLU A 118 -6.87 -12.96 -10.08
N HIS A 119 -6.94 -12.44 -8.84
CA HIS A 119 -7.48 -13.14 -7.67
C HIS A 119 -8.73 -12.46 -7.09
N ASP A 120 -9.42 -11.62 -7.87
CA ASP A 120 -10.64 -10.90 -7.49
C ASP A 120 -10.51 -10.11 -6.17
N LYS A 121 -9.30 -9.64 -5.85
CA LYS A 121 -9.06 -8.78 -4.69
C LYS A 121 -9.21 -7.31 -5.08
N PRO A 122 -9.94 -6.50 -4.29
CA PRO A 122 -10.10 -5.09 -4.56
C PRO A 122 -8.75 -4.35 -4.46
N VAL A 123 -8.58 -3.39 -5.36
CA VAL A 123 -7.44 -2.46 -5.37
C VAL A 123 -7.97 -1.05 -5.29
N TRP A 124 -7.44 -0.28 -4.36
CA TRP A 124 -7.81 1.12 -4.16
C TRP A 124 -6.59 2.02 -4.33
N LEU A 125 -6.78 3.18 -4.96
CA LEU A 125 -5.85 4.28 -4.95
C LEU A 125 -6.20 5.23 -3.81
N LEU A 126 -5.23 5.53 -2.95
CA LEU A 126 -5.36 6.42 -1.81
C LEU A 126 -4.75 7.78 -2.09
N ASP A 127 -5.56 8.83 -2.01
CA ASP A 127 -5.05 10.19 -1.80
C ASP A 127 -4.55 10.32 -0.35
N VAL A 128 -3.24 10.52 -0.18
CA VAL A 128 -2.57 10.54 1.13
C VAL A 128 -2.79 11.84 1.93
N GLU A 129 -3.31 12.89 1.27
CA GLU A 129 -3.62 14.17 1.89
C GLU A 129 -5.07 14.19 2.39
N THR A 130 -6.00 13.83 1.50
CA THR A 130 -7.44 13.85 1.80
C THR A 130 -7.92 12.58 2.47
N LEU A 131 -7.14 11.51 2.43
CA LEU A 131 -7.52 10.16 2.87
C LEU A 131 -8.82 9.73 2.19
N THR A 132 -8.84 9.81 0.87
CA THR A 132 -9.95 9.32 0.07
C THR A 132 -9.51 8.16 -0.81
N LEU A 133 -10.43 7.23 -1.06
CA LEU A 133 -10.18 6.04 -1.86
C LEU A 133 -10.94 6.11 -3.19
N ALA A 134 -10.25 5.76 -4.26
CA ALA A 134 -10.83 5.51 -5.58
C ALA A 134 -10.48 4.09 -6.03
N ALA A 135 -11.37 3.40 -6.73
CA ALA A 135 -11.05 2.08 -7.29
C ALA A 135 -9.95 2.20 -8.36
N LEU A 136 -9.03 1.23 -8.40
CA LEU A 136 -7.89 1.21 -9.34
C LEU A 136 -7.99 0.08 -10.38
#